data_AF-A0A0D0QUB0-F1
#
_entry.id   AF-A0A0D0QUB0-F1
#
_cell.length_a   1.000
_cell.length_b   1.000
_cell.length_c   1.000
_cell.angle_alpha   90.00
_cell.angle_beta   90.00
_cell.angle_gamma   90.00
#
_symmetry.space_group_name_H-M   'P 1'
#
loop_
_entity.id
_entity.type
_entity.pdbx_description
1 polymer ?
#
loop_
_entity_poly.entity_id
_entity_poly.type
_entity_poly.pdbx_seq_one_letter_code
_entity_poly.pdbx_strand_id
1 'polypeptide(L)'
;MIPDNIKKDHVFMAIKEIDENGIPASRNSTKFQLFYNNKLYPPKYVLSLANKYANGKELQPWEFSGGVETNNFLEKLGFKIVSKAPSQIKTGPEKDNKDCHVARSKGGIKNKHNHRCSECKNTIIDMFRVIFGNVKIEHKMEIKARLEDYIHDSYYKDLATIYNALKNYRGNESFVRSKFLKSCDLYIPQPGFVVELDESQHFSEARKISLTHYPKGLKTGFNVNKWIEQCEKIMSKDNNPHDRDEQRAWYDTLRDFLPLIKGLQPTVRISLLDYTWCELDPNKEEDVELFKSLVLNIDTEKKENNKSSEKVRIATACLQSDGHYTNESRTRLLFELIDKLDQKADLILLPAGFYQTSNDPKTLYARLNKVIVQYLEKLNSNMAICLGIDGRCGLDQMAVLFTRNGLQAIGRKFYPTDFEEIDGADSYLSLEDSYSRVFELKGKKFYMAVCYDVFGIKKERLKNPGIDVILDLVHQFHPIGEDNSGDVLFAKHGFAGASKHWGCPIFGAAVFFNREIPKNWPTGVIWDCNKKNTRNWRYTDNPLTHYEEILIRGDENVLIRLFEI
;
A
#
# COMPACT_ATOMS: atom_id res chain seq x y z
N MET A 1 -23.88 -0.01 -24.74
CA MET A 1 -25.28 0.05 -25.25
C MET A 1 -25.20 0.18 -26.76
N ILE A 2 -26.03 -0.55 -27.51
CA ILE A 2 -26.02 -0.53 -28.98
C ILE A 2 -26.55 0.83 -29.48
N PRO A 3 -25.84 1.54 -30.38
CA PRO A 3 -26.35 2.80 -30.93
C PRO A 3 -27.61 2.62 -31.77
N ASP A 4 -28.66 3.38 -31.45
CA ASP A 4 -29.96 3.29 -32.13
C ASP A 4 -29.94 3.82 -33.58
N ASN A 5 -28.86 4.47 -34.00
CA ASN A 5 -28.68 4.96 -35.37
C ASN A 5 -28.22 3.87 -36.36
N ILE A 6 -27.94 2.64 -35.89
CA ILE A 6 -27.63 1.51 -36.76
C ILE A 6 -28.92 1.04 -37.47
N LYS A 7 -28.95 1.15 -38.79
CA LYS A 7 -30.07 0.76 -39.65
C LYS A 7 -29.80 -0.55 -40.39
N LYS A 8 -30.86 -1.09 -41.01
CA LYS A 8 -30.82 -2.35 -41.77
C LYS A 8 -29.72 -2.37 -42.84
N ASP A 9 -29.50 -1.26 -43.54
CA ASP A 9 -28.47 -1.14 -44.59
C ASP A 9 -27.05 -1.32 -44.06
N HIS A 10 -26.77 -0.85 -42.84
CA HIS A 10 -25.46 -1.04 -42.20
C HIS A 10 -25.21 -2.51 -41.86
N VAL A 11 -26.26 -3.25 -41.51
CA VAL A 11 -26.19 -4.69 -41.25
C VAL A 11 -25.94 -5.46 -42.55
N PHE A 12 -26.52 -5.04 -43.68
CA PHE A 12 -26.22 -5.64 -44.98
C PHE A 12 -24.77 -5.40 -45.41
N MET A 13 -24.25 -4.19 -45.21
CA MET A 13 -22.82 -3.90 -45.47
C MET A 13 -21.90 -4.75 -44.61
N ALA A 14 -22.24 -4.95 -43.32
CA ALA A 14 -21.49 -5.84 -42.43
C ALA A 14 -21.51 -7.30 -42.90
N ILE A 15 -22.65 -7.81 -43.36
CA ILE A 15 -22.76 -9.18 -43.90
C ILE A 15 -21.90 -9.34 -45.16
N LYS A 16 -21.90 -8.35 -46.05
CA LYS A 16 -21.06 -8.34 -47.25
C LYS A 16 -19.57 -8.38 -46.90
N GLU A 17 -19.15 -7.59 -45.92
CA GLU A 17 -17.76 -7.59 -45.45
C GLU A 17 -17.34 -8.93 -44.84
N ILE A 18 -18.25 -9.62 -44.13
CA ILE A 18 -17.99 -10.97 -43.61
C ILE A 18 -17.90 -12.00 -44.74
N ASP A 19 -18.73 -11.88 -45.78
CA ASP A 19 -18.66 -12.77 -46.94
C ASP A 19 -17.34 -12.62 -47.71
N GLU A 20 -16.76 -11.41 -47.73
CA GLU A 20 -15.49 -11.12 -48.41
C GLU A 20 -14.26 -11.52 -47.56
N ASN A 21 -14.27 -11.21 -46.26
CA ASN A 21 -13.08 -11.33 -45.40
C ASN A 21 -13.13 -12.53 -44.43
N GLY A 22 -14.26 -13.22 -44.37
CA GLY A 22 -14.48 -14.31 -43.43
C GLY A 22 -14.70 -13.85 -41.99
N ILE A 23 -14.85 -14.84 -41.09
CA ILE A 23 -15.11 -14.61 -39.67
C ILE A 23 -13.83 -14.96 -38.88
N PRO A 24 -13.23 -13.99 -38.16
CA PRO A 24 -12.10 -14.30 -37.27
C PRO A 24 -12.49 -15.36 -36.23
N ALA A 25 -11.57 -16.29 -35.91
CA ALA A 25 -11.86 -17.39 -35.00
C ALA A 25 -12.42 -16.93 -33.64
N SER A 26 -11.90 -15.82 -33.11
CA SER A 26 -12.33 -15.16 -31.85
C SER A 26 -13.69 -14.47 -31.92
N ARG A 27 -14.24 -14.25 -33.13
CA ARG A 27 -15.53 -13.58 -33.37
C ARG A 27 -16.63 -14.57 -33.76
N ASN A 28 -16.37 -15.87 -33.73
CA ASN A 28 -17.38 -16.89 -33.94
C ASN A 28 -18.44 -16.89 -32.83
N SER A 29 -19.68 -17.18 -33.20
CA SER A 29 -20.75 -17.31 -32.22
C SER A 29 -20.81 -18.71 -31.63
N THR A 30 -21.03 -18.76 -30.31
CA THR A 30 -21.10 -20.00 -29.53
C THR A 30 -22.53 -20.51 -29.37
N LYS A 31 -23.54 -19.62 -29.36
CA LYS A 31 -24.94 -19.97 -29.03
C LYS A 31 -25.99 -19.54 -30.05
N PHE A 32 -25.79 -18.43 -30.75
CA PHE A 32 -26.78 -17.86 -31.67
C PHE A 32 -26.16 -17.48 -33.00
N GLN A 33 -26.90 -17.61 -34.10
CA GLN A 33 -26.49 -17.25 -35.45
C GLN A 33 -27.57 -16.41 -36.13
N LEU A 34 -27.16 -15.39 -36.86
CA LEU A 34 -28.03 -14.62 -37.75
C LEU A 34 -28.12 -15.37 -39.07
N PHE A 35 -29.34 -15.66 -39.52
CA PHE A 35 -29.62 -16.37 -40.76
C PHE A 35 -30.03 -15.38 -41.85
N TYR A 36 -29.27 -15.34 -42.94
CA TYR A 36 -29.55 -14.46 -44.09
C TYR A 36 -29.00 -15.10 -45.38
N ASN A 37 -29.78 -15.10 -46.48
CA ASN A 37 -29.43 -15.70 -47.77
C ASN A 37 -28.81 -17.12 -47.68
N ASN A 38 -29.47 -18.02 -46.94
CA ASN A 38 -29.01 -19.40 -46.68
C ASN A 38 -27.62 -19.53 -46.01
N LYS A 39 -27.10 -18.46 -45.41
CA LYS A 39 -25.85 -18.44 -44.64
C LYS A 39 -26.08 -18.05 -43.18
N LEU A 40 -25.12 -18.39 -42.33
CA LEU A 40 -25.17 -18.19 -40.88
C LEU A 40 -24.01 -17.28 -40.44
N TYR A 41 -24.33 -16.22 -39.71
CA TYR A 41 -23.38 -15.19 -39.30
C TYR A 41 -23.38 -15.01 -37.77
N PRO A 42 -22.25 -14.68 -37.13
CA PRO A 42 -22.22 -14.38 -35.69
C PRO A 42 -22.93 -13.04 -35.41
N PRO A 43 -24.06 -13.01 -34.66
CA PRO A 43 -24.87 -11.80 -34.51
C PRO A 43 -24.08 -10.64 -33.90
N LYS A 44 -23.22 -10.95 -32.93
CA LYS A 44 -22.39 -9.96 -32.25
C LYS A 44 -21.32 -9.37 -33.17
N TYR A 45 -20.76 -10.17 -34.06
CA TYR A 45 -19.76 -9.67 -35.00
C TYR A 45 -20.40 -8.85 -36.11
N VAL A 46 -21.54 -9.29 -36.62
CA VAL A 46 -22.35 -8.53 -37.58
C VAL A 46 -22.66 -7.14 -37.04
N LEU A 47 -23.11 -7.03 -35.78
CA LEU A 47 -23.44 -5.75 -35.19
C LEU A 47 -22.20 -4.87 -34.92
N SER A 48 -21.06 -5.48 -34.59
CA SER A 48 -19.77 -4.81 -34.46
C SER A 48 -19.38 -4.09 -35.75
N LEU A 49 -19.46 -4.79 -36.89
CA LEU A 49 -19.20 -4.23 -38.21
C LEU A 49 -20.30 -3.27 -38.67
N ALA A 50 -21.57 -3.51 -38.33
CA ALA A 50 -22.64 -2.58 -38.71
C ALA A 50 -22.41 -1.17 -38.12
N ASN A 51 -21.83 -1.10 -36.91
CA ASN A 51 -21.45 0.18 -36.32
C ASN A 51 -20.29 0.87 -37.05
N LYS A 52 -19.38 0.12 -37.69
CA LYS A 52 -18.33 0.68 -38.54
C LYS A 52 -18.92 1.48 -39.68
N TYR A 53 -19.96 0.96 -40.31
CA TYR A 53 -20.67 1.66 -41.38
C TYR A 53 -21.55 2.80 -40.89
N ALA A 54 -22.17 2.65 -39.71
CA ALA A 54 -23.02 3.69 -39.14
C ALA A 54 -22.22 4.89 -38.60
N ASN A 55 -21.06 4.62 -37.99
CA ASN A 55 -20.37 5.54 -37.08
C ASN A 55 -18.85 5.63 -37.33
N GLY A 56 -18.35 5.03 -38.41
CA GLY A 56 -16.93 5.08 -38.80
C GLY A 56 -15.98 4.21 -37.97
N LYS A 57 -16.48 3.45 -36.98
CA LYS A 57 -15.67 2.56 -36.13
C LYS A 57 -16.41 1.27 -35.76
N GLU A 58 -15.71 0.15 -35.69
CA GLU A 58 -16.31 -1.10 -35.19
C GLU A 58 -16.74 -0.96 -33.73
N LEU A 59 -17.93 -1.44 -33.40
CA LEU A 59 -18.38 -1.53 -32.02
C LEU A 59 -17.60 -2.65 -31.33
N GLN A 60 -16.83 -2.32 -30.31
CA GLN A 60 -15.98 -3.31 -29.65
C GLN A 60 -16.84 -4.35 -28.91
N PRO A 61 -16.43 -5.63 -28.87
CA PRO A 61 -17.21 -6.69 -28.22
C PRO A 61 -17.60 -6.43 -26.77
N TRP A 62 -16.89 -5.57 -26.05
CA TRP A 62 -17.19 -5.21 -24.66
C TRP A 62 -18.14 -4.01 -24.52
N GLU A 63 -18.41 -3.24 -25.58
CA GLU A 63 -19.32 -2.08 -25.55
C GLU A 63 -20.81 -2.48 -25.50
N PHE A 64 -21.10 -3.75 -25.77
CA PHE A 64 -22.45 -4.32 -25.79
C PHE A 64 -22.42 -5.81 -25.48
N SER A 65 -23.50 -6.32 -24.90
CA SER A 65 -23.64 -7.73 -24.57
C SER A 65 -24.07 -8.55 -25.79
N GLY A 66 -23.49 -9.75 -25.91
CA GLY A 66 -23.96 -10.74 -26.88
C GLY A 66 -25.20 -11.46 -26.36
N GLY A 67 -25.88 -12.22 -27.22
CA GLY A 67 -27.10 -12.94 -26.83
C GLY A 67 -28.30 -12.00 -26.89
N VAL A 68 -29.07 -11.89 -25.80
CA VAL A 68 -30.40 -11.23 -25.81
C VAL A 68 -30.36 -9.79 -26.32
N GLU A 69 -29.43 -8.95 -25.85
CA GLU A 69 -29.34 -7.53 -26.29
C GLU A 69 -29.08 -7.41 -27.80
N THR A 70 -28.05 -8.11 -28.29
CA THR A 70 -27.68 -8.12 -29.72
C THR A 70 -28.79 -8.75 -30.58
N ASN A 71 -29.35 -9.88 -30.14
CA ASN A 71 -30.36 -10.62 -30.90
C ASN A 71 -31.64 -9.78 -31.03
N ASN A 72 -32.14 -9.22 -29.93
CA ASN A 72 -33.35 -8.39 -29.94
C ASN A 72 -33.17 -7.15 -30.84
N PHE A 73 -31.98 -6.55 -30.86
CA PHE A 73 -31.70 -5.42 -31.73
C PHE A 73 -31.76 -5.80 -33.21
N LEU A 74 -31.12 -6.90 -33.60
CA LEU A 74 -31.12 -7.37 -34.98
C LEU A 74 -32.50 -7.89 -35.43
N GLU A 75 -33.26 -8.51 -34.53
CA GLU A 75 -34.66 -8.92 -34.78
C GLU A 75 -35.57 -7.72 -35.00
N LYS A 76 -35.41 -6.63 -34.24
CA LYS A 76 -36.12 -5.35 -34.47
C LYS A 76 -35.83 -4.75 -35.85
N LEU A 77 -34.64 -4.98 -36.40
CA LEU A 77 -34.27 -4.58 -37.77
C LEU A 77 -34.74 -5.57 -38.85
N GLY A 78 -35.44 -6.65 -38.45
CA GLY A 78 -36.04 -7.64 -39.34
C GLY A 78 -35.12 -8.79 -39.74
N PHE A 79 -34.06 -9.09 -38.97
CA PHE A 79 -33.19 -10.24 -39.20
C PHE A 79 -33.58 -11.44 -38.35
N LYS A 80 -33.45 -12.65 -38.90
CA LYS A 80 -33.78 -13.90 -38.20
C LYS A 80 -32.58 -14.42 -37.42
N ILE A 81 -32.75 -14.68 -36.12
CA ILE A 81 -31.73 -15.32 -35.27
C ILE A 81 -32.13 -16.78 -34.98
N VAL A 82 -31.17 -17.70 -35.02
CA VAL A 82 -31.33 -19.13 -34.73
C VAL A 82 -30.33 -19.59 -33.67
N SER A 83 -30.66 -20.62 -32.87
CA SER A 83 -29.76 -21.17 -31.86
C SER A 83 -28.87 -22.29 -32.41
N LYS A 84 -27.62 -22.37 -31.92
CA LYS A 84 -26.65 -23.42 -32.27
C LYS A 84 -26.86 -24.61 -31.33
N ALA A 85 -27.15 -25.80 -31.88
CA ALA A 85 -27.33 -27.01 -31.06
C ALA A 85 -26.01 -27.42 -30.37
N PRO A 86 -26.04 -27.94 -29.13
CA PRO A 86 -24.83 -28.32 -28.40
C PRO A 86 -24.22 -29.62 -28.95
N SER A 87 -22.99 -29.58 -29.45
CA SER A 87 -22.20 -30.75 -29.87
C SER A 87 -21.17 -31.16 -28.78
N GLN A 88 -21.18 -32.43 -28.40
CA GLN A 88 -20.21 -33.10 -27.51
C GLN A 88 -18.87 -33.42 -28.23
N ILE A 89 -17.81 -33.77 -27.45
CA ILE A 89 -16.53 -34.48 -27.78
C ILE A 89 -15.26 -33.58 -27.70
N LYS A 90 -14.04 -33.96 -27.24
CA LYS A 90 -13.36 -34.93 -26.32
C LYS A 90 -11.85 -34.50 -26.26
N THR A 91 -11.16 -34.95 -25.22
CA THR A 91 -9.72 -34.96 -24.82
C THR A 91 -8.55 -35.05 -25.84
N GLY A 92 -7.48 -34.25 -25.59
CA GLY A 92 -6.00 -34.52 -25.69
C GLY A 92 -5.32 -34.80 -27.05
N PRO A 93 -3.96 -34.69 -27.22
CA PRO A 93 -2.87 -34.57 -26.21
C PRO A 93 -1.75 -33.51 -26.50
N GLU A 94 -0.78 -33.42 -25.56
CA GLU A 94 0.45 -32.58 -25.52
C GLU A 94 1.49 -32.87 -26.63
N LYS A 95 2.29 -31.84 -27.01
CA LYS A 95 3.77 -31.85 -26.95
C LYS A 95 4.50 -30.58 -27.47
N ASP A 96 5.63 -30.34 -26.81
CA ASP A 96 6.92 -29.77 -27.25
C ASP A 96 7.20 -28.24 -27.22
N ASN A 97 8.10 -27.91 -26.29
CA ASN A 97 9.01 -26.76 -26.28
C ASN A 97 9.88 -26.72 -27.54
N LYS A 98 10.03 -25.52 -28.14
CA LYS A 98 11.29 -25.08 -28.76
C LYS A 98 11.34 -23.56 -28.87
N ASP A 99 12.51 -23.03 -28.56
CA ASP A 99 12.91 -21.64 -28.55
C ASP A 99 12.65 -20.89 -29.86
N CYS A 100 12.35 -19.58 -29.75
CA CYS A 100 12.87 -18.60 -30.70
C CYS A 100 12.86 -17.18 -30.11
N HIS A 101 14.06 -16.63 -29.91
CA HIS A 101 14.32 -15.21 -29.94
C HIS A 101 13.83 -14.60 -31.26
N VAL A 102 12.88 -13.66 -31.21
CA VAL A 102 12.73 -12.62 -32.24
C VAL A 102 12.34 -11.30 -31.59
N ALA A 103 13.06 -10.25 -31.98
CA ALA A 103 12.99 -8.88 -31.54
C ALA A 103 11.58 -8.26 -31.54
N ARG A 104 11.24 -7.51 -30.48
CA ARG A 104 10.11 -6.57 -30.49
C ARG A 104 10.57 -5.19 -30.96
N SER A 105 10.24 -4.89 -32.20
CA SER A 105 10.24 -3.54 -32.77
C SER A 105 9.12 -2.68 -32.16
N LYS A 106 9.46 -1.42 -31.86
CA LYS A 106 8.59 -0.33 -31.41
C LYS A 106 7.45 -0.04 -32.41
N GLY A 107 6.27 0.34 -31.91
CA GLY A 107 5.23 1.01 -32.70
C GLY A 107 3.85 0.91 -32.06
N GLY A 108 3.36 1.98 -31.44
CA GLY A 108 2.22 1.96 -30.52
C GLY A 108 0.83 1.97 -31.15
N ILE A 109 -0.12 1.45 -30.37
CA ILE A 109 -1.52 1.91 -30.29
C ILE A 109 -1.89 1.79 -28.81
N LYS A 110 -2.08 2.92 -28.12
CA LYS A 110 -2.51 2.96 -26.71
C LYS A 110 -3.94 2.39 -26.62
N ASN A 111 -4.07 1.12 -26.25
CA ASN A 111 -5.34 0.55 -25.82
C ASN A 111 -5.78 1.27 -24.53
N LYS A 112 -6.99 1.83 -24.51
CA LYS A 112 -7.57 2.40 -23.29
C LYS A 112 -7.71 1.30 -22.25
N HIS A 113 -6.87 1.34 -21.22
CA HIS A 113 -6.95 0.48 -20.04
C HIS A 113 -8.32 0.61 -19.36
N ASN A 114 -8.91 -0.52 -18.96
CA ASN A 114 -10.12 -0.57 -18.15
C ASN A 114 -10.04 -1.74 -17.15
N HIS A 115 -10.96 -1.76 -16.18
CA HIS A 115 -10.99 -2.74 -15.08
C HIS A 115 -11.19 -4.21 -15.48
N ARG A 116 -11.39 -4.50 -16.78
CA ARG A 116 -11.50 -5.86 -17.37
C ARG A 116 -10.39 -6.15 -18.38
N CYS A 117 -9.28 -5.42 -18.31
CA CYS A 117 -8.11 -5.64 -19.15
C CYS A 117 -7.58 -7.07 -18.97
N SER A 118 -7.68 -7.90 -20.01
CA SER A 118 -7.13 -9.26 -20.00
C SER A 118 -5.62 -9.26 -19.85
N GLU A 119 -4.94 -8.25 -20.42
CA GLU A 119 -3.49 -8.09 -20.30
C GLU A 119 -3.08 -7.84 -18.85
N CYS A 120 -3.86 -7.10 -18.06
CA CYS A 120 -3.56 -6.93 -16.63
C CYS A 120 -3.53 -8.26 -15.88
N LYS A 121 -4.51 -9.14 -16.14
CA LYS A 121 -4.55 -10.47 -15.51
C LYS A 121 -3.35 -11.31 -15.95
N ASN A 122 -3.00 -11.28 -17.24
CA ASN A 122 -1.85 -12.01 -17.76
C ASN A 122 -0.54 -11.50 -17.14
N THR A 123 -0.33 -10.19 -17.08
CA THR A 123 0.86 -9.61 -16.46
C THR A 123 0.97 -9.97 -14.98
N ILE A 124 -0.12 -9.91 -14.22
CA ILE A 124 -0.13 -10.35 -12.81
C ILE A 124 0.30 -11.81 -12.68
N ILE A 125 -0.25 -12.70 -13.52
CA ILE A 125 0.12 -14.12 -13.53
C ILE A 125 1.61 -14.30 -13.82
N ASP A 126 2.12 -13.60 -14.84
CA ASP A 126 3.52 -13.70 -15.24
C ASP A 126 4.46 -13.14 -14.16
N MET A 127 4.07 -12.06 -13.46
CA MET A 127 4.79 -11.57 -12.29
C MET A 127 4.86 -12.63 -11.18
N PHE A 128 3.74 -13.27 -10.82
CA PHE A 128 3.77 -14.36 -9.83
C PHE A 128 4.60 -15.56 -10.27
N ARG A 129 4.65 -15.87 -11.57
CA ARG A 129 5.52 -16.93 -12.13
C ARG A 129 6.99 -16.57 -11.99
N VAL A 130 7.36 -15.32 -12.26
CA VAL A 130 8.75 -14.85 -12.07
C VAL A 130 9.14 -14.94 -10.59
N ILE A 131 8.24 -14.58 -9.67
CA ILE A 131 8.54 -14.51 -8.23
C ILE A 131 8.56 -15.90 -7.57
N PHE A 132 7.57 -16.75 -7.83
CA PHE A 132 7.37 -18.02 -7.12
C PHE A 132 7.54 -19.27 -8.01
N GLY A 133 7.78 -19.08 -9.31
CA GLY A 133 7.84 -20.16 -10.28
C GLY A 133 6.46 -20.73 -10.60
N ASN A 134 5.98 -21.66 -9.76
CA ASN A 134 4.77 -22.42 -10.05
C ASN A 134 3.51 -21.65 -9.62
N VAL A 135 2.60 -21.42 -10.58
CA VAL A 135 1.31 -20.75 -10.37
C VAL A 135 0.21 -21.60 -10.99
N LYS A 136 -0.79 -22.01 -10.19
CA LYS A 136 -1.98 -22.70 -10.69
C LYS A 136 -3.12 -21.70 -10.90
N ILE A 137 -3.63 -21.62 -12.12
CA ILE A 137 -4.73 -20.74 -12.51
C ILE A 137 -6.06 -21.47 -12.35
N GLU A 138 -7.11 -20.77 -11.90
CA GLU A 138 -8.45 -21.32 -11.67
C GLU A 138 -8.40 -22.59 -10.81
N HIS A 139 -7.60 -22.56 -9.74
CA HIS A 139 -7.35 -23.75 -8.93
C HIS A 139 -8.59 -24.11 -8.09
N LYS A 140 -9.09 -25.33 -8.27
CA LYS A 140 -10.22 -25.85 -7.49
C LYS A 140 -9.72 -26.46 -6.17
N MET A 141 -10.26 -25.95 -5.06
CA MET A 141 -10.06 -26.49 -3.72
C MET A 141 -11.40 -26.92 -3.14
N GLU A 142 -11.41 -28.03 -2.40
CA GLU A 142 -12.61 -28.50 -1.70
C GLU A 142 -12.83 -27.68 -0.42
N ILE A 143 -13.53 -26.55 -0.57
CA ILE A 143 -13.90 -25.65 0.53
C ILE A 143 -15.41 -25.63 0.62
N LYS A 144 -15.94 -26.01 1.78
CA LYS A 144 -17.37 -26.06 2.04
C LYS A 144 -17.92 -24.64 2.14
N ALA A 145 -19.07 -24.38 1.55
CA ALA A 145 -19.59 -23.01 1.43
C ALA A 145 -20.67 -22.67 2.47
N ARG A 146 -21.19 -23.65 3.21
CA ARG A 146 -22.28 -23.44 4.18
C ARG A 146 -21.71 -23.19 5.57
N LEU A 147 -22.38 -22.37 6.37
CA LEU A 147 -21.91 -22.03 7.72
C LEU A 147 -21.93 -23.25 8.64
N GLU A 148 -22.94 -24.12 8.51
CA GLU A 148 -23.14 -25.30 9.37
C GLU A 148 -22.01 -26.32 9.24
N ASP A 149 -21.31 -26.29 8.11
CA ASP A 149 -20.17 -27.15 7.85
C ASP A 149 -18.95 -26.87 8.76
N TYR A 150 -18.96 -25.74 9.47
CA TYR A 150 -17.88 -25.26 10.35
C TYR A 150 -18.25 -25.29 11.84
N ILE A 151 -19.38 -25.88 12.24
CA ILE A 151 -19.93 -25.77 13.62
C ILE A 151 -18.97 -26.24 14.74
N HIS A 152 -18.03 -27.11 14.41
CA HIS A 152 -17.04 -27.65 15.34
C HIS A 152 -15.68 -26.95 15.28
N ASP A 153 -15.51 -25.99 14.38
CA ASP A 153 -14.27 -25.24 14.21
C ASP A 153 -14.18 -24.06 15.19
N SER A 154 -12.96 -23.74 15.63
CA SER A 154 -12.71 -22.65 16.59
C SER A 154 -13.15 -21.27 16.09
N TYR A 155 -13.14 -21.07 14.76
CA TYR A 155 -13.50 -19.83 14.08
C TYR A 155 -14.97 -19.78 13.64
N TYR A 156 -15.79 -20.77 14.03
CA TYR A 156 -17.23 -20.79 13.73
C TYR A 156 -17.95 -19.52 14.17
N LYS A 157 -17.66 -19.02 15.38
CA LYS A 157 -18.33 -17.85 15.95
C LYS A 157 -18.07 -16.58 15.14
N ASP A 158 -16.87 -16.46 14.58
CA ASP A 158 -16.49 -15.32 13.73
C ASP A 158 -17.23 -15.42 12.38
N LEU A 159 -17.21 -16.59 11.76
CA LEU A 159 -17.96 -16.85 10.52
C LEU A 159 -19.46 -16.64 10.71
N ALA A 160 -20.03 -17.08 11.83
CA ALA A 160 -21.45 -16.91 12.16
C ALA A 160 -21.81 -15.43 12.35
N THR A 161 -20.93 -14.65 13.00
CA THR A 161 -21.10 -13.20 13.14
C THR A 161 -21.18 -12.52 11.78
N ILE A 162 -20.23 -12.81 10.89
CA ILE A 162 -20.19 -12.25 9.53
C ILE A 162 -21.42 -12.70 8.72
N TYR A 163 -21.75 -13.99 8.76
CA TYR A 163 -22.91 -14.56 8.06
C TYR A 163 -24.21 -13.87 8.49
N ASN A 164 -24.41 -13.70 9.79
CA ASN A 164 -25.60 -13.05 10.33
C ASN A 164 -25.67 -11.55 9.97
N ALA A 165 -24.53 -10.85 9.94
CA ALA A 165 -24.47 -9.47 9.47
C ALA A 165 -24.89 -9.35 7.99
N LEU A 166 -24.41 -10.26 7.13
CA LEU A 166 -24.82 -10.33 5.72
C LEU A 166 -26.30 -10.69 5.57
N LYS A 167 -26.80 -11.67 6.35
CA LYS A 167 -28.22 -12.05 6.38
C LYS A 167 -29.12 -10.86 6.72
N ASN A 168 -28.73 -10.07 7.72
CA ASN A 168 -29.52 -8.94 8.22
C ASN A 168 -29.46 -7.69 7.33
N TYR A 169 -28.44 -7.55 6.46
CA TYR A 169 -28.25 -6.36 5.63
C TYR A 169 -29.47 -6.04 4.75
N ARG A 170 -30.02 -7.03 4.06
CA ARG A 170 -31.26 -6.90 3.25
C ARG A 170 -32.34 -7.92 3.63
N GLY A 171 -32.17 -8.59 4.77
CA GLY A 171 -33.12 -9.58 5.28
C GLY A 171 -33.19 -10.88 4.47
N ASN A 172 -32.09 -11.28 3.82
CA ASN A 172 -32.09 -12.48 2.97
C ASN A 172 -31.54 -13.69 3.72
N GLU A 173 -32.40 -14.69 3.93
CA GLU A 173 -32.06 -15.88 4.71
C GLU A 173 -31.26 -16.94 3.94
N SER A 174 -31.18 -16.87 2.60
CA SER A 174 -30.63 -17.97 1.78
C SER A 174 -29.73 -17.47 0.62
N PHE A 175 -28.69 -16.71 0.96
CA PHE A 175 -27.73 -16.23 -0.05
C PHE A 175 -26.63 -17.26 -0.40
N VAL A 176 -26.54 -18.38 0.32
CA VAL A 176 -25.56 -19.45 0.04
C VAL A 176 -26.20 -20.58 -0.75
N ARG A 177 -25.87 -20.68 -2.04
CA ARG A 177 -26.47 -21.68 -2.94
C ARG A 177 -25.57 -22.87 -3.23
N SER A 178 -24.26 -22.63 -3.31
CA SER A 178 -23.29 -23.67 -3.61
C SER A 178 -22.97 -24.51 -2.38
N LYS A 179 -22.72 -25.81 -2.55
CA LYS A 179 -22.19 -26.67 -1.47
C LYS A 179 -20.70 -26.42 -1.24
N PHE A 180 -19.97 -26.13 -2.32
CA PHE A 180 -18.54 -25.84 -2.30
C PHE A 180 -18.26 -24.51 -2.99
N LEU A 181 -17.16 -23.85 -2.61
CA LEU A 181 -16.66 -22.69 -3.36
C LEU A 181 -16.20 -23.10 -4.76
N LYS A 182 -16.20 -22.12 -5.67
CA LYS A 182 -15.64 -22.28 -7.02
C LYS A 182 -14.11 -22.36 -6.98
N SER A 183 -13.46 -22.38 -8.13
CA SER A 183 -12.01 -22.18 -8.24
C SER A 183 -11.60 -20.79 -7.72
N CYS A 184 -10.43 -20.68 -7.11
CA CYS A 184 -9.79 -19.38 -6.86
C CYS A 184 -9.06 -18.92 -8.11
N ASP A 185 -8.80 -17.62 -8.24
CA ASP A 185 -8.14 -17.10 -9.43
C ASP A 185 -6.73 -17.68 -9.60
N LEU A 186 -5.89 -17.58 -8.56
CA LEU A 186 -4.55 -18.19 -8.54
C LEU A 186 -4.30 -18.93 -7.24
N TYR A 187 -3.47 -19.98 -7.33
CA TYR A 187 -2.90 -20.66 -6.19
C TYR A 187 -1.39 -20.82 -6.37
N ILE A 188 -0.65 -20.36 -5.38
CA ILE A 188 0.82 -20.40 -5.32
C ILE A 188 1.19 -21.59 -4.40
N PRO A 189 1.61 -22.75 -4.94
CA PRO A 189 1.79 -23.96 -4.14
C PRO A 189 2.92 -23.88 -3.11
N GLN A 190 3.91 -23.01 -3.33
CA GLN A 190 5.02 -22.74 -2.43
C GLN A 190 5.23 -21.22 -2.38
N PRO A 191 5.00 -20.55 -1.23
CA PRO A 191 4.81 -21.10 0.12
C PRO A 191 3.39 -21.60 0.46
N GLY A 192 2.40 -21.52 -0.44
CA GLY A 192 1.05 -22.06 -0.21
C GLY A 192 0.01 -21.01 0.15
N PHE A 193 -0.31 -20.07 -0.75
CA PHE A 193 -1.41 -19.10 -0.60
C PHE A 193 -2.27 -19.00 -1.85
N VAL A 194 -3.47 -18.43 -1.67
CA VAL A 194 -4.40 -18.08 -2.73
C VAL A 194 -4.26 -16.59 -3.06
N VAL A 195 -4.40 -16.27 -4.35
CA VAL A 195 -4.56 -14.89 -4.83
C VAL A 195 -5.93 -14.75 -5.48
N GLU A 196 -6.69 -13.74 -5.08
CA GLU A 196 -7.95 -13.34 -5.73
C GLU A 196 -7.78 -11.98 -6.42
N LEU A 197 -8.28 -11.88 -7.66
CA LEU A 197 -8.22 -10.69 -8.49
C LEU A 197 -9.56 -9.97 -8.47
N ASP A 198 -9.64 -8.94 -7.63
CA ASP A 198 -10.87 -8.23 -7.37
C ASP A 198 -11.17 -7.18 -8.47
N GLU A 199 -12.20 -7.48 -9.25
CA GLU A 199 -12.86 -6.53 -10.15
C GLU A 199 -13.82 -5.61 -9.40
N SER A 200 -14.33 -4.56 -10.06
CA SER A 200 -15.24 -3.56 -9.45
C SER A 200 -16.43 -4.19 -8.70
N GLN A 201 -16.96 -5.33 -9.17
CA GLN A 201 -18.08 -6.02 -8.53
C GLN A 201 -17.81 -6.60 -7.13
N HIS A 202 -16.54 -6.72 -6.72
CA HIS A 202 -16.18 -7.17 -5.37
C HIS A 202 -16.25 -6.05 -4.33
N PHE A 203 -16.31 -4.79 -4.76
CA PHE A 203 -16.33 -3.62 -3.88
C PHE A 203 -17.76 -3.13 -3.61
N SER A 204 -18.57 -3.98 -2.97
CA SER A 204 -19.97 -3.71 -2.64
C SER A 204 -20.19 -3.40 -1.15
N GLU A 205 -21.35 -2.85 -0.79
CA GLU A 205 -21.73 -2.63 0.61
C GLU A 205 -21.79 -3.94 1.40
N ALA A 206 -22.25 -5.04 0.79
CA ALA A 206 -22.21 -6.35 1.42
C ALA A 206 -20.77 -6.79 1.74
N ARG A 207 -19.82 -6.52 0.83
CA ARG A 207 -18.41 -6.80 1.08
C ARG A 207 -17.86 -5.97 2.24
N LYS A 208 -18.18 -4.67 2.28
CA LYS A 208 -17.83 -3.79 3.42
C LYS A 208 -18.34 -4.38 4.74
N ILE A 209 -19.62 -4.77 4.80
CA ILE A 209 -20.23 -5.37 5.98
C ILE A 209 -19.46 -6.61 6.43
N SER A 210 -19.09 -7.50 5.49
CA SER A 210 -18.29 -8.68 5.84
C SER A 210 -16.93 -8.31 6.44
N LEU A 211 -16.21 -7.38 5.81
CA LEU A 211 -14.86 -6.95 6.22
C LEU A 211 -14.87 -6.27 7.60
N THR A 212 -15.87 -5.44 7.89
CA THR A 212 -16.00 -4.77 9.20
C THR A 212 -16.20 -5.75 10.36
N HIS A 213 -16.72 -6.95 10.08
CA HIS A 213 -16.93 -8.00 11.07
C HIS A 213 -15.77 -9.02 11.13
N TYR A 214 -14.67 -8.79 10.41
CA TYR A 214 -13.50 -9.68 10.52
C TYR A 214 -12.92 -9.62 11.94
N PRO A 215 -12.56 -10.78 12.53
CA PRO A 215 -12.00 -10.80 13.87
C PRO A 215 -10.59 -10.19 13.85
N LYS A 216 -10.24 -9.45 14.91
CA LYS A 216 -8.96 -8.69 15.00
C LYS A 216 -7.69 -9.54 14.80
N GLY A 217 -7.77 -10.85 15.05
CA GLY A 217 -6.65 -11.79 14.90
C GLY A 217 -6.56 -12.48 13.54
N LEU A 218 -7.51 -12.27 12.62
CA LEU A 218 -7.46 -12.89 11.29
C LEU A 218 -6.36 -12.24 10.45
N LYS A 219 -5.41 -13.06 10.03
CA LYS A 219 -4.32 -12.63 9.14
C LYS A 219 -4.80 -12.64 7.69
N THR A 220 -4.62 -11.51 7.02
CA THR A 220 -4.98 -11.31 5.61
C THR A 220 -3.75 -10.86 4.84
N GLY A 221 -3.63 -11.28 3.58
CA GLY A 221 -2.55 -10.86 2.68
C GLY A 221 -2.85 -9.54 1.97
N PHE A 222 -3.83 -8.78 2.45
CA PHE A 222 -4.27 -7.50 1.90
C PHE A 222 -4.72 -6.57 3.04
N ASN A 223 -4.74 -5.26 2.79
CA ASN A 223 -5.18 -4.30 3.80
C ASN A 223 -6.72 -4.24 3.85
N VAL A 224 -7.31 -4.80 4.91
CA VAL A 224 -8.77 -4.84 5.13
C VAL A 224 -9.40 -3.45 5.10
N ASN A 225 -8.77 -2.44 5.72
CA ASN A 225 -9.28 -1.06 5.73
C ASN A 225 -9.25 -0.43 4.34
N LYS A 226 -8.20 -0.67 3.55
CA LYS A 226 -8.13 -0.25 2.15
C LYS A 226 -9.28 -0.85 1.34
N TRP A 227 -9.60 -2.13 1.52
CA TRP A 227 -10.72 -2.77 0.84
C TRP A 227 -12.08 -2.21 1.30
N ILE A 228 -12.23 -1.91 2.60
CA ILE A 228 -13.42 -1.22 3.13
C ILE A 228 -13.60 0.15 2.45
N GLU A 229 -12.55 0.97 2.40
CA GLU A 229 -12.59 2.28 1.73
C GLU A 229 -12.91 2.14 0.23
N GLN A 230 -12.41 1.10 -0.44
CA GLN A 230 -12.74 0.85 -1.84
C GLN A 230 -14.21 0.48 -2.01
N CYS A 231 -14.80 -0.30 -1.09
CA CYS A 231 -16.23 -0.55 -1.09
C CYS A 231 -17.05 0.75 -0.91
N GLU A 232 -16.59 1.66 -0.05
CA GLU A 232 -17.23 2.97 0.15
C GLU A 232 -17.11 3.90 -1.06
N LYS A 233 -16.00 3.82 -1.79
CA LYS A 233 -15.76 4.65 -2.99
C LYS A 233 -16.51 4.12 -4.21
N ILE A 234 -16.45 2.81 -4.44
CA ILE A 234 -16.97 2.18 -5.66
C ILE A 234 -18.47 1.91 -5.53
N MET A 235 -18.93 1.54 -4.32
CA MET A 235 -20.32 1.24 -4.00
C MET A 235 -20.99 0.34 -5.05
N SER A 236 -20.27 -0.70 -5.50
CA SER A 236 -20.80 -1.60 -6.51
C SER A 236 -22.05 -2.30 -5.97
N LYS A 237 -23.01 -2.52 -6.87
CA LYS A 237 -24.30 -3.11 -6.53
C LYS A 237 -24.78 -4.02 -7.64
N ASP A 238 -24.98 -5.28 -7.31
CA ASP A 238 -25.60 -6.26 -8.20
C ASP A 238 -26.73 -6.98 -7.46
N ASN A 239 -27.95 -6.60 -7.81
CA ASN A 239 -29.18 -7.12 -7.19
C ASN A 239 -29.82 -8.25 -8.02
N ASN A 240 -29.11 -8.87 -8.96
CA ASN A 240 -29.68 -9.95 -9.77
C ASN A 240 -28.81 -11.22 -9.80
N PRO A 241 -29.10 -12.27 -9.00
CA PRO A 241 -30.24 -12.35 -8.08
C PRO A 241 -30.08 -11.41 -6.89
N HIS A 242 -31.17 -11.16 -6.16
CA HIS A 242 -31.26 -10.13 -5.11
C HIS A 242 -30.14 -10.20 -4.04
N ASP A 243 -29.68 -11.42 -3.77
CA ASP A 243 -28.65 -11.83 -2.80
C ASP A 243 -27.22 -11.90 -3.36
N ARG A 244 -26.98 -11.44 -4.59
CA ARG A 244 -25.69 -11.71 -5.24
C ARG A 244 -24.52 -11.03 -4.53
N ASP A 245 -24.72 -9.82 -4.01
CA ASP A 245 -23.66 -9.10 -3.30
C ASP A 245 -23.34 -9.79 -1.97
N GLU A 246 -24.35 -10.25 -1.23
CA GLU A 246 -24.21 -11.03 0.00
C GLU A 246 -23.51 -12.37 -0.25
N GLN A 247 -23.91 -13.07 -1.32
CA GLN A 247 -23.27 -14.31 -1.76
C GLN A 247 -21.80 -14.11 -2.09
N ARG A 248 -21.47 -13.06 -2.86
CA ARG A 248 -20.09 -12.75 -3.24
C ARG A 248 -19.26 -12.41 -2.00
N ALA A 249 -19.77 -11.53 -1.13
CA ALA A 249 -19.12 -11.15 0.11
C ALA A 249 -18.84 -12.36 1.02
N TRP A 250 -19.79 -13.29 1.11
CA TRP A 250 -19.62 -14.52 1.89
C TRP A 250 -18.57 -15.46 1.29
N TYR A 251 -18.58 -15.67 -0.02
CA TYR A 251 -17.57 -16.50 -0.67
C TYR A 251 -16.18 -15.89 -0.57
N ASP A 252 -16.09 -14.56 -0.71
CA ASP A 252 -14.85 -13.83 -0.46
C ASP A 252 -14.39 -13.94 0.99
N THR A 253 -15.31 -13.95 1.95
CA THR A 253 -15.00 -14.20 3.37
C THR A 253 -14.39 -15.57 3.57
N LEU A 254 -15.00 -16.61 3.02
CA LEU A 254 -14.47 -17.97 3.14
C LEU A 254 -13.10 -18.12 2.47
N ARG A 255 -12.80 -17.34 1.42
CA ARG A 255 -11.46 -17.27 0.83
C ARG A 255 -10.44 -16.66 1.77
N ASP A 256 -10.81 -15.62 2.50
CA ASP A 256 -9.90 -14.95 3.41
C ASP A 256 -9.67 -15.75 4.70
N PHE A 257 -10.60 -16.65 5.04
CA PHE A 257 -10.47 -17.61 6.13
C PHE A 257 -9.68 -18.88 5.76
N LEU A 258 -9.19 -19.01 4.52
CA LEU A 258 -8.39 -20.17 4.10
C LEU A 258 -7.16 -20.46 4.97
N PRO A 259 -6.49 -19.47 5.60
CA PRO A 259 -5.44 -19.77 6.57
C PRO A 259 -5.92 -20.64 7.72
N LEU A 260 -7.13 -20.39 8.21
CA LEU A 260 -7.75 -21.17 9.30
C LEU A 260 -8.38 -22.47 8.79
N ILE A 261 -8.99 -22.45 7.61
CA ILE A 261 -9.73 -23.60 7.04
C ILE A 261 -8.78 -24.67 6.47
N LYS A 262 -7.68 -24.26 5.84
CA LYS A 262 -6.76 -25.14 5.10
C LYS A 262 -5.31 -25.07 5.60
N GLY A 263 -4.98 -24.22 6.57
CA GLY A 263 -3.60 -24.02 7.01
C GLY A 263 -2.72 -23.34 5.96
N LEU A 264 -3.33 -22.57 5.05
CA LEU A 264 -2.60 -21.83 4.02
C LEU A 264 -2.00 -20.53 4.59
N GLN A 265 -1.06 -19.95 3.85
CA GLN A 265 -0.63 -18.58 4.09
C GLN A 265 -1.79 -17.59 3.77
N PRO A 266 -1.77 -16.37 4.36
CA PRO A 266 -2.83 -15.38 4.17
C PRO A 266 -3.20 -15.15 2.71
N THR A 267 -4.51 -15.14 2.42
CA THR A 267 -5.03 -14.89 1.07
C THR A 267 -4.66 -13.46 0.64
N VAL A 268 -4.02 -13.35 -0.53
CA VAL A 268 -3.67 -12.07 -1.15
C VAL A 268 -4.82 -11.64 -2.05
N ARG A 269 -5.21 -10.37 -1.97
CA ARG A 269 -6.21 -9.78 -2.88
C ARG A 269 -5.57 -8.66 -3.67
N ILE A 270 -5.85 -8.62 -4.97
CA ILE A 270 -5.34 -7.58 -5.88
C ILE A 270 -6.53 -6.90 -6.53
N SER A 271 -6.69 -5.61 -6.26
CA SER A 271 -7.66 -4.78 -6.98
C SER A 271 -7.15 -4.52 -8.40
N LEU A 272 -7.93 -4.91 -9.41
CA LEU A 272 -7.65 -4.60 -10.81
C LEU A 272 -7.86 -3.12 -11.15
N LEU A 273 -8.30 -2.32 -10.18
CA LEU A 273 -8.49 -0.87 -10.30
C LEU A 273 -7.30 -0.06 -9.79
N ASP A 274 -6.39 -0.67 -9.04
CA ASP A 274 -5.34 0.05 -8.33
C ASP A 274 -4.21 0.51 -9.24
N TYR A 275 -3.99 -0.20 -10.34
CA TYR A 275 -2.84 0.01 -11.19
C TYR A 275 -3.11 -0.41 -12.64
N THR A 276 -2.36 0.17 -13.57
CA THR A 276 -2.29 -0.31 -14.96
C THR A 276 -1.34 -1.51 -15.02
N TRP A 277 -1.77 -2.66 -14.48
CA TRP A 277 -0.90 -3.83 -14.32
C TRP A 277 -0.22 -4.29 -15.62
N CYS A 278 -0.85 -4.06 -16.78
CA CYS A 278 -0.29 -4.41 -18.09
C CYS A 278 0.84 -3.50 -18.58
N GLU A 279 1.16 -2.42 -17.85
CA GLU A 279 2.34 -1.59 -18.12
C GLU A 279 3.63 -2.17 -17.51
N LEU A 280 3.51 -3.11 -16.57
CA LEU A 280 4.67 -3.75 -15.96
C LEU A 280 5.25 -4.84 -16.88
N ASP A 281 6.57 -4.96 -16.90
CA ASP A 281 7.31 -5.98 -17.65
C ASP A 281 7.92 -7.03 -16.70
N PRO A 282 7.45 -8.29 -16.71
CA PRO A 282 8.00 -9.35 -15.87
C PRO A 282 9.48 -9.66 -16.11
N ASN A 283 10.06 -9.20 -17.23
CA ASN A 283 11.48 -9.38 -17.52
C ASN A 283 12.36 -8.25 -16.98
N LYS A 284 11.77 -7.20 -16.38
CA LYS A 284 12.49 -6.11 -15.74
C LYS A 284 12.46 -6.26 -14.23
N GLU A 285 13.64 -6.35 -13.63
CA GLU A 285 13.79 -6.51 -12.18
C GLU A 285 13.11 -5.38 -11.38
N GLU A 286 13.21 -4.14 -11.88
CA GLU A 286 12.56 -2.96 -11.28
C GLU A 286 11.03 -3.09 -11.23
N ASP A 287 10.40 -3.59 -12.30
CA ASP A 287 8.95 -3.79 -12.39
C ASP A 287 8.49 -4.96 -11.52
N VAL A 288 9.32 -6.01 -11.41
CA VAL A 288 9.07 -7.15 -10.51
C VAL A 288 9.14 -6.68 -9.05
N GLU A 289 10.11 -5.84 -8.69
CA GLU A 289 10.25 -5.34 -7.32
C GLU A 289 9.14 -4.33 -6.97
N LEU A 290 8.75 -3.48 -7.92
CA LEU A 290 7.55 -2.65 -7.79
C LEU A 290 6.31 -3.51 -7.59
N PHE A 291 6.10 -4.53 -8.43
CA PHE A 291 4.96 -5.44 -8.31
C PHE A 291 4.91 -6.11 -6.94
N LYS A 292 6.06 -6.62 -6.45
CA LYS A 292 6.18 -7.16 -5.10
C LYS A 292 5.69 -6.15 -4.08
N SER A 293 6.24 -4.93 -4.06
CA SER A 293 5.87 -3.89 -3.08
C SER A 293 4.37 -3.51 -3.09
N LEU A 294 3.71 -3.64 -4.24
CA LEU A 294 2.30 -3.28 -4.41
C LEU A 294 1.33 -4.38 -3.99
N VAL A 295 1.71 -5.64 -4.19
CA VAL A 295 0.80 -6.79 -4.15
C VAL A 295 1.10 -7.73 -3.01
N LEU A 296 2.37 -8.02 -2.85
CA LEU A 296 2.85 -8.89 -1.82
C LEU A 296 3.25 -7.91 -0.73
N ASN A 297 2.59 -7.97 0.43
CA ASN A 297 3.21 -7.44 1.62
C ASN A 297 4.47 -8.28 1.89
N ILE A 298 5.52 -8.13 1.07
CA ILE A 298 6.86 -8.60 1.35
C ILE A 298 7.42 -7.62 2.37
N ASP A 299 6.79 -7.63 3.54
CA ASP A 299 7.56 -7.80 4.74
C ASP A 299 8.32 -9.10 4.53
N THR A 300 9.57 -8.99 4.08
CA THR A 300 10.52 -10.09 4.02
C THR A 300 10.34 -10.94 5.27
N GLU A 301 10.07 -12.23 5.08
CA GLU A 301 9.88 -13.22 6.12
C GLU A 301 10.81 -12.97 7.32
N LYS A 302 10.27 -12.38 8.38
CA LYS A 302 10.74 -12.59 9.74
C LYS A 302 9.55 -12.98 10.60
N LYS A 303 9.36 -14.29 10.64
CA LYS A 303 8.77 -15.10 11.72
C LYS A 303 7.76 -14.36 12.59
N GLU A 304 6.51 -14.70 12.37
CA GLU A 304 5.48 -14.64 13.39
C GLU A 304 5.99 -15.28 14.68
N ASN A 305 6.19 -14.46 15.69
CA ASN A 305 6.04 -14.85 17.08
C ASN A 305 5.24 -13.72 17.72
N ASN A 306 4.13 -14.10 18.37
CA ASN A 306 3.31 -13.29 19.26
C ASN A 306 3.99 -11.98 19.71
N LYS A 307 3.66 -10.86 19.08
CA LYS A 307 3.98 -9.54 19.62
C LYS A 307 2.71 -8.95 20.22
N SER A 308 2.63 -8.98 21.55
CA SER A 308 2.40 -7.71 22.21
C SER A 308 3.39 -6.72 21.59
N SER A 309 2.99 -5.51 21.18
CA SER A 309 3.92 -4.57 20.55
C SER A 309 5.18 -4.51 21.40
N GLU A 310 6.29 -5.03 20.88
CA GLU A 310 7.48 -5.24 21.67
C GLU A 310 7.99 -3.85 22.01
N LYS A 311 8.21 -3.59 23.30
CA LYS A 311 8.51 -2.24 23.75
C LYS A 311 9.72 -1.68 23.01
N VAL A 312 9.62 -0.44 22.56
CA VAL A 312 10.73 0.25 21.87
C VAL A 312 11.42 1.17 22.85
N ARG A 313 12.73 0.98 23.02
CA ARG A 313 13.57 1.84 23.85
C ARG A 313 14.20 2.93 22.99
N ILE A 314 13.89 4.18 23.29
CA ILE A 314 14.32 5.35 22.51
C ILE A 314 15.26 6.19 23.36
N ALA A 315 16.46 6.45 22.85
CA ALA A 315 17.41 7.38 23.43
C ALA A 315 17.35 8.71 22.67
N THR A 316 16.90 9.78 23.33
CA THR A 316 17.00 11.14 22.78
C THR A 316 18.29 11.78 23.24
N ALA A 317 19.13 12.24 22.33
CA ALA A 317 20.41 12.87 22.64
C ALA A 317 20.37 14.37 22.30
N CYS A 318 20.27 15.23 23.32
CA CYS A 318 20.41 16.67 23.16
C CYS A 318 21.85 17.10 23.45
N LEU A 319 22.36 18.05 22.69
CA LEU A 319 23.76 18.44 22.75
C LEU A 319 23.90 19.87 23.25
N GLN A 320 24.95 20.12 24.04
CA GLN A 320 25.45 21.44 24.39
C GLN A 320 26.73 21.66 23.59
N SER A 321 26.75 22.74 22.82
CA SER A 321 27.84 23.03 21.89
C SER A 321 28.22 24.49 21.95
N ASP A 322 29.47 24.82 21.68
CA ASP A 322 29.94 26.19 21.49
C ASP A 322 29.95 26.60 19.99
N GLY A 323 29.55 25.68 19.11
CA GLY A 323 29.55 25.88 17.65
C GLY A 323 30.82 25.40 16.95
N HIS A 324 31.88 25.01 17.67
CA HIS A 324 33.13 24.54 17.09
C HIS A 324 33.15 23.02 16.97
N TYR A 325 32.49 22.47 15.95
CA TYR A 325 32.50 21.04 15.65
C TYR A 325 32.81 20.76 14.17
N THR A 326 33.26 19.53 13.89
CA THR A 326 33.43 19.02 12.54
C THR A 326 32.64 17.73 12.35
N ASN A 327 32.47 17.30 11.11
CA ASN A 327 31.88 15.98 10.85
C ASN A 327 32.70 14.87 11.51
N GLU A 328 34.03 14.99 11.58
CA GLU A 328 34.90 14.02 12.26
C GLU A 328 34.67 13.99 13.78
N SER A 329 34.51 15.15 14.44
CA SER A 329 34.20 15.17 15.88
C SER A 329 32.80 14.59 16.14
N ARG A 330 31.81 14.89 15.29
CA ARG A 330 30.46 14.33 15.32
C ARG A 330 30.44 12.81 15.10
N THR A 331 31.29 12.28 14.22
CA THR A 331 31.44 10.82 14.04
C THR A 331 32.04 10.16 15.28
N ARG A 332 33.06 10.75 15.91
CA ARG A 332 33.61 10.22 17.18
C ARG A 332 32.54 10.19 18.26
N LEU A 333 31.78 11.29 18.40
CA LEU A 333 30.69 11.37 19.36
C LEU A 333 29.59 10.34 19.07
N LEU A 334 29.21 10.15 17.81
CA LEU A 334 28.22 9.14 17.42
C LEU A 334 28.65 7.74 17.86
N PHE A 335 29.92 7.37 17.65
CA PHE A 335 30.42 6.05 18.06
C PHE A 335 30.48 5.91 19.58
N GLU A 336 30.86 6.95 20.32
CA GLU A 336 30.77 6.94 21.78
C GLU A 336 29.32 6.73 22.27
N LEU A 337 28.35 7.40 21.63
CA LEU A 337 26.93 7.22 21.95
C LEU A 337 26.45 5.80 21.65
N ILE A 338 26.84 5.25 20.51
CA ILE A 338 26.50 3.87 20.13
C ILE A 338 27.04 2.89 21.16
N ASP A 339 28.32 2.99 21.52
CA ASP A 339 28.95 2.10 22.50
C ASP A 339 28.28 2.22 23.87
N LYS A 340 27.94 3.45 24.29
CA LYS A 340 27.31 3.70 25.58
C LYS A 340 25.88 3.17 25.67
N LEU A 341 25.17 3.15 24.54
CA LEU A 341 23.75 2.81 24.45
C LEU A 341 23.50 1.41 23.87
N ASP A 342 24.55 0.67 23.48
CA ASP A 342 24.42 -0.72 23.04
C ASP A 342 23.65 -1.52 24.09
N GLN A 343 22.65 -2.28 23.62
CA GLN A 343 21.70 -3.04 24.45
C GLN A 343 20.79 -2.22 25.38
N LYS A 344 21.00 -0.91 25.56
CA LYS A 344 20.11 -0.01 26.33
C LYS A 344 19.00 0.61 25.49
N ALA A 345 19.30 0.95 24.23
CA ALA A 345 18.37 1.57 23.31
C ALA A 345 18.21 0.75 22.03
N ASP A 346 17.02 0.79 21.45
CA ASP A 346 16.75 0.25 20.13
C ASP A 346 16.88 1.35 19.04
N LEU A 347 16.72 2.62 19.44
CA LEU A 347 16.83 3.78 18.56
C LEU A 347 17.58 4.93 19.28
N ILE A 348 18.57 5.52 18.62
CA ILE A 348 19.18 6.79 19.02
C ILE A 348 18.64 7.90 18.11
N LEU A 349 18.06 8.95 18.70
CA LEU A 349 17.62 10.16 18.03
C LEU A 349 18.61 11.30 18.27
N LEU A 350 19.15 11.86 17.19
CA LEU A 350 20.09 12.97 17.17
C LEU A 350 19.50 14.20 16.50
N PRO A 351 20.02 15.41 16.79
CA PRO A 351 19.50 16.66 16.26
C PRO A 351 19.57 16.78 14.72
N ALA A 352 18.87 17.78 14.19
CA ALA A 352 19.07 18.18 12.80
C ALA A 352 20.42 18.88 12.60
N GLY A 353 20.97 18.85 11.38
CA GLY A 353 22.29 19.40 11.10
C GLY A 353 23.45 18.74 11.87
N PHE A 354 23.26 17.52 12.39
CA PHE A 354 24.32 16.78 13.12
C PHE A 354 25.55 16.56 12.24
N TYR A 355 25.34 16.32 10.94
CA TYR A 355 26.37 16.44 9.92
C TYR A 355 26.02 17.55 8.93
N GLN A 356 27.06 18.14 8.33
CA GLN A 356 26.90 19.22 7.36
C GLN A 356 27.76 19.00 6.12
N THR A 357 27.31 19.47 4.97
CA THR A 357 28.08 19.49 3.72
C THR A 357 27.70 20.69 2.86
N SER A 358 28.66 21.26 2.14
CA SER A 358 28.42 22.29 1.12
C SER A 358 27.92 21.71 -0.21
N ASN A 359 28.03 20.39 -0.39
CA ASN A 359 27.59 19.68 -1.59
C ASN A 359 26.17 19.12 -1.42
N ASP A 360 25.71 18.43 -2.46
CA ASP A 360 24.53 17.57 -2.39
C ASP A 360 24.68 16.53 -1.25
N PRO A 361 23.72 16.45 -0.30
CA PRO A 361 23.78 15.56 0.86
C PRO A 361 23.77 14.07 0.49
N LYS A 362 23.35 13.68 -0.72
CA LYS A 362 23.38 12.29 -1.21
C LYS A 362 24.74 11.65 -1.10
N THR A 363 25.77 12.43 -1.44
CA THR A 363 27.16 11.98 -1.35
C THR A 363 27.57 11.68 0.10
N LEU A 364 27.10 12.51 1.04
CA LEU A 364 27.45 12.40 2.45
C LEU A 364 26.74 11.22 3.11
N TYR A 365 25.42 11.09 2.98
CA TYR A 365 24.73 9.96 3.61
C TYR A 365 25.09 8.61 2.97
N ALA A 366 25.47 8.57 1.69
CA ALA A 366 26.01 7.35 1.07
C ALA A 366 27.37 6.94 1.68
N ARG A 367 28.22 7.92 2.01
CA ARG A 367 29.48 7.67 2.72
C ARG A 367 29.23 7.25 4.18
N LEU A 368 28.35 7.97 4.87
CA LEU A 368 27.97 7.64 6.25
C LEU A 368 27.33 6.26 6.34
N ASN A 369 26.51 5.86 5.36
CA ASN A 369 25.93 4.52 5.30
C ASN A 369 27.03 3.45 5.42
N LYS A 370 28.11 3.56 4.64
CA LYS A 370 29.23 2.59 4.70
C LYS A 370 29.88 2.57 6.09
N VAL A 371 30.17 3.74 6.65
CA VAL A 371 30.91 3.89 7.91
C VAL A 371 30.08 3.45 9.12
N ILE A 372 28.82 3.88 9.19
CA ILE A 372 27.92 3.58 10.30
C ILE A 372 27.50 2.11 10.26
N VAL A 373 27.16 1.56 9.09
CA VAL A 373 26.77 0.14 8.97
C VAL A 373 27.90 -0.78 9.42
N GLN A 374 29.12 -0.55 8.97
CA GLN A 374 30.31 -1.32 9.41
C GLN A 374 30.51 -1.27 10.92
N TYR A 375 30.10 -0.19 11.57
CA TYR A 375 30.14 -0.07 13.03
C TYR A 375 29.00 -0.86 13.69
N LEU A 376 27.76 -0.71 13.20
CA LEU A 376 26.56 -1.37 13.72
C LEU A 376 26.58 -2.90 13.53
N GLU A 377 27.27 -3.41 12.51
CA GLU A 377 27.48 -4.85 12.28
C GLU A 377 28.29 -5.51 13.41
N LYS A 378 29.13 -4.76 14.12
CA LYS A 378 29.95 -5.26 15.24
C LYS A 378 29.18 -5.37 16.54
N LEU A 379 28.00 -4.74 16.63
CA LEU A 379 27.19 -4.74 17.84
C LEU A 379 26.41 -6.05 17.98
N ASN A 380 26.05 -6.38 19.22
CA ASN A 380 25.12 -7.49 19.46
C ASN A 380 23.65 -7.04 19.35
N SER A 381 23.36 -5.75 19.54
CA SER A 381 22.02 -5.20 19.43
C SER A 381 21.63 -4.83 17.99
N ASN A 382 20.32 -4.82 17.72
CA ASN A 382 19.75 -4.27 16.49
C ASN A 382 19.35 -2.80 16.75
N MET A 383 20.34 -1.92 16.77
CA MET A 383 20.15 -0.49 17.00
C MET A 383 19.89 0.26 15.68
N ALA A 384 19.00 1.25 15.74
CA ALA A 384 18.75 2.21 14.69
C ALA A 384 19.28 3.61 15.08
N ILE A 385 19.82 4.35 14.11
CA ILE A 385 20.40 5.68 14.30
C ILE A 385 19.64 6.66 13.42
N CYS A 386 18.87 7.54 14.05
CA CYS A 386 18.13 8.63 13.40
C CYS A 386 18.87 9.95 13.65
N LEU A 387 19.35 10.59 12.59
CA LEU A 387 20.14 11.83 12.70
C LEU A 387 19.88 12.76 11.52
N GLY A 388 20.22 14.04 11.68
CA GLY A 388 20.02 15.01 10.62
C GLY A 388 21.28 15.36 9.84
N ILE A 389 21.08 15.71 8.58
CA ILE A 389 22.11 16.14 7.65
C ILE A 389 21.63 17.40 6.96
N ASP A 390 22.45 18.45 7.04
CA ASP A 390 22.24 19.67 6.26
C ASP A 390 23.20 19.72 5.07
N GLY A 391 22.66 19.98 3.89
CA GLY A 391 23.38 20.00 2.62
C GLY A 391 23.27 21.36 1.93
N ARG A 392 24.14 21.61 0.94
CA ARG A 392 24.16 22.86 0.15
C ARG A 392 24.04 24.12 1.03
N CYS A 393 24.82 24.17 2.11
CA CYS A 393 24.83 25.29 3.07
C CYS A 393 23.47 25.54 3.75
N GLY A 394 22.71 24.49 4.04
CA GLY A 394 21.44 24.56 4.78
C GLY A 394 20.19 24.63 3.90
N LEU A 395 20.35 24.65 2.57
CA LEU A 395 19.26 24.55 1.61
C LEU A 395 18.60 23.16 1.67
N ASP A 396 19.40 22.10 1.88
CA ASP A 396 18.87 20.79 2.23
C ASP A 396 18.85 20.64 3.74
N GLN A 397 17.69 20.26 4.29
CA GLN A 397 17.55 19.90 5.69
C GLN A 397 16.87 18.55 5.76
N MET A 398 17.62 17.52 6.17
CA MET A 398 17.21 16.13 6.02
C MET A 398 17.34 15.37 7.34
N ALA A 399 16.43 14.42 7.57
CA ALA A 399 16.56 13.35 8.54
C ALA A 399 16.86 12.04 7.81
N VAL A 400 17.78 11.25 8.34
CA VAL A 400 18.15 9.94 7.80
C VAL A 400 18.15 8.89 8.90
N LEU A 401 17.76 7.67 8.54
CA LEU A 401 17.80 6.51 9.43
C LEU A 401 18.77 5.46 8.92
N PHE A 402 19.78 5.14 9.73
CA PHE A 402 20.69 4.03 9.49
C PHE A 402 20.39 2.86 10.43
N THR A 403 20.52 1.65 9.91
CA THR A 403 20.54 0.40 10.69
C THR A 403 21.70 -0.45 10.21
N ARG A 404 21.93 -1.61 10.83
CA ARG A 404 22.89 -2.60 10.30
C ARG A 404 22.56 -3.11 8.89
N ASN A 405 21.34 -2.92 8.41
CA ASN A 405 20.94 -3.28 7.04
C ASN A 405 21.17 -2.14 6.03
N GLY A 406 21.73 -1.01 6.47
CA GLY A 406 21.93 0.17 5.62
C GLY A 406 21.01 1.34 5.97
N LEU A 407 20.97 2.30 5.05
CA LEU A 407 20.04 3.42 5.03
C LEU A 407 18.62 2.87 4.80
N GLN A 408 17.70 3.21 5.70
CA GLN A 408 16.34 2.66 5.71
C GLN A 408 15.27 3.71 5.45
N ALA A 409 15.53 4.98 5.78
CA ALA A 409 14.55 6.05 5.66
C ALA A 409 15.25 7.39 5.45
N ILE A 410 14.59 8.29 4.71
CA ILE A 410 15.01 9.66 4.48
C ILE A 410 13.78 10.57 4.52
N GLY A 411 13.87 11.70 5.22
CA GLY A 411 12.86 12.73 5.21
C GLY A 411 13.48 14.10 5.00
N ARG A 412 13.04 14.81 3.97
CA ARG A 412 13.40 16.21 3.73
C ARG A 412 12.39 17.13 4.40
N LYS A 413 12.86 18.21 5.03
CA LYS A 413 11.99 19.22 5.66
C LYS A 413 10.94 19.71 4.67
N PHE A 414 9.68 19.78 5.08
CA PHE A 414 8.57 20.25 4.23
C PHE A 414 7.98 21.57 4.74
N TYR A 415 8.22 21.93 6.01
CA TYR A 415 7.65 23.12 6.61
C TYR A 415 8.74 24.11 7.05
N PRO A 416 9.13 25.06 6.19
CA PRO A 416 10.07 26.13 6.55
C PRO A 416 9.43 27.18 7.47
N THR A 417 10.28 27.95 8.15
CA THR A 417 9.87 29.24 8.72
C THR A 417 9.81 30.34 7.66
N ASP A 418 9.16 31.46 7.96
CA ASP A 418 9.02 32.60 7.04
C ASP A 418 10.36 33.24 6.61
N PHE A 419 11.45 32.93 7.33
CA PHE A 419 12.79 33.48 7.09
C PHE A 419 13.79 32.41 6.61
N GLU A 420 13.35 31.18 6.40
CA GLU A 420 14.18 30.09 5.92
C GLU A 420 14.03 29.92 4.40
N GLU A 421 15.16 29.93 3.69
CA GLU A 421 15.24 29.51 2.30
C GLU A 421 15.70 28.05 2.28
N ILE A 422 14.81 27.14 1.88
CA ILE A 422 15.10 25.71 1.77
C ILE A 422 14.61 25.15 0.44
N ASP A 423 15.27 24.10 -0.03
CA ASP A 423 14.75 23.18 -1.05
C ASP A 423 13.95 22.09 -0.32
N GLY A 424 12.71 22.45 0.04
CA GLY A 424 11.83 21.64 0.86
C GLY A 424 11.11 20.54 0.09
N ALA A 425 10.61 19.54 0.79
CA ALA A 425 9.78 18.50 0.19
C ALA A 425 8.40 19.05 -0.20
N ASP A 426 7.88 18.63 -1.36
CA ASP A 426 6.55 19.01 -1.86
C ASP A 426 5.40 18.65 -0.89
N SER A 427 5.62 17.64 -0.06
CA SER A 427 4.64 17.08 0.86
C SER A 427 5.31 16.43 2.06
N TYR A 428 4.55 16.38 3.16
CA TYR A 428 4.88 15.63 4.37
C TYR A 428 4.98 14.11 4.16
N LEU A 429 4.63 13.59 2.97
CA LEU A 429 4.80 12.18 2.59
C LEU A 429 5.66 11.99 1.34
N SER A 430 6.29 13.06 0.82
CA SER A 430 7.18 12.92 -0.32
C SER A 430 8.32 11.96 -0.01
N LEU A 431 8.64 11.13 -1.00
CA LEU A 431 9.82 10.29 -0.98
C LEU A 431 11.05 11.13 -1.32
N GLU A 432 12.17 10.78 -0.71
CA GLU A 432 13.48 11.34 -1.05
C GLU A 432 14.37 10.19 -1.51
N ASP A 433 14.80 10.22 -2.77
CA ASP A 433 15.54 9.11 -3.39
C ASP A 433 14.88 7.74 -3.19
N SER A 434 13.57 7.71 -3.39
CA SER A 434 12.70 6.54 -3.18
C SER A 434 12.57 6.08 -1.72
N TYR A 435 13.22 6.74 -0.77
CA TYR A 435 13.06 6.47 0.65
C TYR A 435 11.89 7.26 1.23
N SER A 436 11.13 6.60 2.10
CA SER A 436 10.12 7.25 2.92
C SER A 436 10.76 7.84 4.17
N ARG A 437 10.17 8.91 4.71
CA ARG A 437 10.47 9.42 6.06
C ARG A 437 9.83 8.59 7.18
N VAL A 438 8.97 7.65 6.80
CA VAL A 438 8.26 6.73 7.69
C VAL A 438 8.98 5.39 7.68
N PHE A 439 9.21 4.83 8.85
CA PHE A 439 9.81 3.52 9.01
C PHE A 439 9.14 2.74 10.14
N GLU A 440 9.36 1.43 10.20
CA GLU A 440 8.85 0.58 11.26
C GLU A 440 9.98 0.04 12.13
N LEU A 441 9.79 0.07 13.45
CA LEU A 441 10.67 -0.56 14.41
C LEU A 441 9.85 -1.32 15.45
N LYS A 442 10.10 -2.63 15.55
CA LYS A 442 9.41 -3.57 16.45
C LYS A 442 7.86 -3.52 16.36
N GLY A 443 7.30 -3.23 15.19
CA GLY A 443 5.85 -3.17 14.98
C GLY A 443 5.21 -1.82 15.28
N LYS A 444 5.99 -0.76 15.50
CA LYS A 444 5.52 0.63 15.63
C LYS A 444 6.03 1.46 14.45
N LYS A 445 5.16 2.29 13.87
CA LYS A 445 5.47 3.21 12.77
C LYS A 445 5.97 4.55 13.30
N PHE A 446 7.19 4.90 12.90
CA PHE A 446 7.87 6.14 13.26
C PHE A 446 7.85 7.11 12.09
N TYR A 447 7.67 8.39 12.38
CA TYR A 447 7.71 9.49 11.41
C TYR A 447 8.85 10.44 11.74
N MET A 448 9.77 10.66 10.80
CA MET A 448 10.83 11.66 10.95
C MET A 448 10.33 13.05 10.52
N ALA A 449 10.32 13.97 11.48
CA ALA A 449 10.07 15.39 11.29
C ALA A 449 11.41 16.15 11.39
N VAL A 450 11.60 17.17 10.55
CA VAL A 450 12.76 18.05 10.62
C VAL A 450 12.33 19.41 11.16
N CYS A 451 12.65 19.65 12.43
CA CYS A 451 12.50 20.92 13.12
C CYS A 451 11.07 21.49 12.97
N TYR A 452 10.86 22.52 12.17
CA TYR A 452 9.55 23.17 12.05
C TYR A 452 8.45 22.32 11.40
N ASP A 453 8.76 21.15 10.84
CA ASP A 453 7.80 20.15 10.37
C ASP A 453 6.70 19.85 11.41
N VAL A 454 7.03 19.80 12.71
CA VAL A 454 6.04 19.55 13.77
C VAL A 454 5.01 20.67 13.92
N PHE A 455 5.36 21.91 13.55
CA PHE A 455 4.40 22.99 13.47
C PHE A 455 3.52 22.85 12.23
N GLY A 456 4.10 22.42 11.10
CA GLY A 456 3.39 22.14 9.85
C GLY A 456 2.27 21.11 10.04
N ILE A 457 2.57 20.00 10.73
CA ILE A 457 1.61 18.94 11.10
C ILE A 457 0.28 19.53 11.60
N LYS A 458 0.36 20.46 12.55
CA LYS A 458 -0.82 21.09 13.14
C LYS A 458 -1.37 22.24 12.28
N LYS A 459 -0.51 23.14 11.80
CA LYS A 459 -0.92 24.36 11.10
C LYS A 459 -1.62 24.06 9.77
N GLU A 460 -1.13 23.06 9.05
CA GLU A 460 -1.70 22.59 7.78
C GLU A 460 -2.76 21.50 7.97
N ARG A 461 -3.04 21.11 9.22
CA ARG A 461 -4.04 20.10 9.60
C ARG A 461 -3.80 18.76 8.90
N LEU A 462 -2.53 18.35 8.82
CA LEU A 462 -2.11 17.14 8.13
C LEU A 462 -2.74 15.90 8.77
N LYS A 463 -3.23 14.96 7.96
CA LYS A 463 -3.83 13.72 8.47
C LYS A 463 -2.72 12.77 8.91
N ASN A 464 -2.87 12.18 10.10
CA ASN A 464 -1.97 11.12 10.56
C ASN A 464 -2.12 9.90 9.61
N PRO A 465 -1.06 9.48 8.90
CA PRO A 465 -1.11 8.35 7.97
C PRO A 465 -1.00 6.98 8.66
N GLY A 466 -1.26 6.90 9.97
CA GLY A 466 -1.13 5.69 10.78
C GLY A 466 0.23 5.59 11.48
N ILE A 467 0.76 6.71 11.94
CA ILE A 467 2.00 6.86 12.71
C ILE A 467 1.73 6.67 14.19
N ASP A 468 2.58 5.87 14.82
CA ASP A 468 2.55 5.60 16.26
C ASP A 468 3.48 6.53 17.05
N VAL A 469 4.53 7.07 16.42
CA VAL A 469 5.55 7.91 17.08
C VAL A 469 6.12 8.95 16.11
N ILE A 470 6.27 10.19 16.57
CA ILE A 470 7.01 11.24 15.84
C ILE A 470 8.41 11.36 16.43
N LEU A 471 9.42 11.43 15.57
CA LEU A 471 10.80 11.77 15.90
C LEU A 471 11.10 13.13 15.29
N ASP A 472 11.33 14.15 16.11
CA ASP A 472 11.65 15.48 15.63
C ASP A 472 13.12 15.82 15.83
N LEU A 473 13.80 16.03 14.72
CA LEU A 473 15.19 16.43 14.68
C LEU A 473 15.22 17.96 14.65
N VAL A 474 15.48 18.57 15.80
CA VAL A 474 15.49 20.02 15.95
C VAL A 474 16.90 20.54 15.71
N HIS A 475 17.06 21.61 14.94
CA HIS A 475 18.39 22.17 14.65
C HIS A 475 19.05 22.74 15.89
N GLN A 476 18.50 23.82 16.44
CA GLN A 476 19.22 24.59 17.44
C GLN A 476 18.37 25.48 18.33
N PHE A 477 18.92 25.75 19.52
CA PHE A 477 18.49 26.82 20.41
C PHE A 477 19.68 27.64 20.92
N HIS A 478 19.59 28.97 20.79
CA HIS A 478 20.60 29.93 21.26
C HIS A 478 20.26 30.51 22.64
N PRO A 479 21.16 31.27 23.31
CA PRO A 479 20.90 31.93 24.59
C PRO A 479 19.58 32.71 24.63
N ILE A 480 18.97 32.79 25.81
CA ILE A 480 17.66 33.45 25.99
C ILE A 480 17.78 34.93 25.59
N GLY A 481 16.95 35.35 24.65
CA GLY A 481 16.95 36.72 24.12
C GLY A 481 17.61 36.87 22.76
N GLU A 482 18.27 35.82 22.26
CA GLU A 482 18.80 35.74 20.90
C GLU A 482 17.81 35.08 19.93
N ASP A 483 18.09 35.18 18.63
CA ASP A 483 17.32 34.49 17.60
C ASP A 483 17.37 32.97 17.82
N ASN A 484 16.26 32.28 17.54
CA ASN A 484 16.09 30.85 17.82
C ASN A 484 16.28 30.46 19.30
N SER A 485 16.06 31.35 20.28
CA SER A 485 16.10 30.96 21.71
C SER A 485 14.83 30.25 22.22
N GLY A 486 13.86 29.98 21.34
CA GLY A 486 12.46 29.65 21.66
C GLY A 486 12.19 28.22 22.14
N ASP A 487 13.08 27.60 22.91
CA ASP A 487 13.01 26.18 23.30
C ASP A 487 11.69 25.80 24.01
N VAL A 488 11.18 26.69 24.86
CA VAL A 488 9.91 26.51 25.57
C VAL A 488 8.71 26.57 24.64
N LEU A 489 8.69 27.53 23.71
CA LEU A 489 7.61 27.65 22.74
C LEU A 489 7.60 26.45 21.79
N PHE A 490 8.79 25.95 21.44
CA PHE A 490 8.96 24.78 20.59
C PHE A 490 8.34 23.53 21.23
N ALA A 491 8.67 23.23 22.49
CA ALA A 491 8.07 22.11 23.20
C ALA A 491 6.54 22.25 23.36
N LYS A 492 6.03 23.46 23.63
CA LYS A 492 4.59 23.69 23.85
C LYS A 492 3.74 23.69 22.57
N HIS A 493 4.26 24.27 21.50
CA HIS A 493 3.48 24.53 20.28
C HIS A 493 3.86 23.62 19.12
N GLY A 494 5.13 23.22 19.05
CA GLY A 494 5.62 22.18 18.16
C GLY A 494 5.26 20.81 18.72
N PHE A 495 6.01 20.32 19.71
CA PHE A 495 5.87 18.94 20.22
C PHE A 495 4.45 18.62 20.71
N ALA A 496 3.97 19.34 21.74
CA ALA A 496 2.64 19.09 22.28
C ALA A 496 1.53 19.39 21.26
N GLY A 497 1.78 20.29 20.29
CA GLY A 497 0.86 20.59 19.21
C GLY A 497 0.71 19.46 18.20
N ALA A 498 1.82 18.92 17.71
CA ALA A 498 1.84 17.78 16.81
C ALA A 498 1.31 16.51 17.49
N SER A 499 1.76 16.24 18.71
CA SER A 499 1.27 15.10 19.51
C SER A 499 -0.25 15.16 19.72
N LYS A 500 -0.78 16.34 20.05
CA LYS A 500 -2.24 16.55 20.16
C LYS A 500 -2.97 16.28 18.84
N HIS A 501 -2.39 16.72 17.72
CA HIS A 501 -3.03 16.64 16.41
C HIS A 501 -3.03 15.22 15.85
N TRP A 502 -1.94 14.47 16.02
CA TRP A 502 -1.81 13.09 15.53
C TRP A 502 -2.14 12.02 16.56
N GLY A 503 -2.29 12.37 17.83
CA GLY A 503 -2.68 11.45 18.90
C GLY A 503 -1.58 10.45 19.28
N CYS A 504 -0.31 10.81 19.08
CA CYS A 504 0.84 9.93 19.32
C CYS A 504 1.94 10.67 20.09
N PRO A 505 2.86 9.96 20.78
CA PRO A 505 4.03 10.57 21.39
C PRO A 505 4.97 11.18 20.34
N ILE A 506 5.70 12.20 20.76
CA ILE A 506 6.80 12.80 20.02
C ILE A 506 8.06 12.77 20.87
N PHE A 507 9.19 12.44 20.25
CA PHE A 507 10.52 12.52 20.84
C PHE A 507 11.36 13.50 20.04
N GLY A 508 12.19 14.29 20.73
CA GLY A 508 12.97 15.35 20.12
C GLY A 508 14.42 15.36 20.59
N ALA A 509 15.31 15.73 19.67
CA ALA A 509 16.71 16.00 19.94
C ALA A 509 17.08 17.38 19.37
N ALA A 510 17.85 18.16 20.11
CA ALA A 510 18.26 19.52 19.73
C ALA A 510 19.71 19.82 20.12
N VAL A 511 20.33 20.79 19.45
CA VAL A 511 21.58 21.40 19.90
C VAL A 511 21.29 22.71 20.64
N PHE A 512 21.90 22.90 21.81
CA PHE A 512 21.86 24.13 22.59
C PHE A 512 23.22 24.81 22.43
N PHE A 513 23.28 25.85 21.60
CA PHE A 513 24.52 26.57 21.33
C PHE A 513 24.77 27.64 22.38
N ASN A 514 26.00 27.71 22.88
CA ASN A 514 26.48 28.72 23.83
C ASN A 514 25.63 28.83 25.11
N ARG A 515 24.92 27.76 25.48
CA ARG A 515 24.09 27.67 26.69
C ARG A 515 23.97 26.23 27.17
N GLU A 516 23.67 26.04 28.44
CA GLU A 516 23.36 24.72 28.98
C GLU A 516 22.03 24.18 28.41
N ILE A 517 21.95 22.85 28.29
CA ILE A 517 20.70 22.15 28.00
C ILE A 517 19.77 22.35 29.22
N PRO A 518 18.59 22.96 29.06
CA PRO A 518 17.71 23.18 30.20
C PRO A 518 17.25 21.85 30.79
N LYS A 519 17.53 21.64 32.08
CA LYS A 519 17.21 20.38 32.80
C LYS A 519 15.75 19.95 32.63
N ASN A 520 14.81 20.88 32.52
CA ASN A 520 13.38 20.56 32.43
C ASN A 520 12.85 20.54 30.99
N TRP A 521 13.66 20.84 29.97
CA TRP A 521 13.19 20.82 28.58
C TRP A 521 12.81 19.38 28.20
N PRO A 522 11.57 19.10 27.78
CA PRO A 522 11.12 17.74 27.56
C PRO A 522 11.62 17.22 26.21
N THR A 523 12.40 16.15 26.23
CA THR A 523 12.83 15.45 25.00
C THR A 523 11.81 14.40 24.53
N GLY A 524 10.72 14.20 25.29
CA GLY A 524 9.60 13.37 24.91
C GLY A 524 8.30 14.00 25.42
N VAL A 525 7.25 14.04 24.59
CA VAL A 525 5.94 14.61 24.93
C VAL A 525 4.83 13.69 24.42
N ILE A 526 3.80 13.45 25.24
CA ILE A 526 2.53 12.89 24.77
C ILE A 526 1.37 13.76 25.25
N TRP A 527 0.44 14.06 24.36
CA TRP A 527 -0.74 14.83 24.71
C TRP A 527 -1.83 13.95 25.33
N ASP A 528 -2.09 14.12 26.62
CA ASP A 528 -3.16 13.41 27.36
C ASP A 528 -4.19 14.37 28.03
N CYS A 529 -4.10 15.67 27.70
CA CYS A 529 -4.90 16.68 28.40
C CYS A 529 -6.27 16.88 27.75
N ASN A 530 -7.31 16.26 28.30
CA ASN A 530 -8.71 16.38 27.84
C ASN A 530 -9.35 17.77 27.97
N LYS A 531 -8.67 18.82 28.50
CA LYS A 531 -9.29 20.16 28.72
C LYS A 531 -8.37 21.39 28.60
N LYS A 532 -7.11 21.29 28.16
CA LYS A 532 -6.20 22.46 28.04
C LYS A 532 -5.89 22.81 26.58
N ASN A 533 -5.73 24.09 26.27
CA ASN A 533 -5.08 24.51 25.02
C ASN A 533 -3.55 24.38 25.16
N THR A 534 -2.82 24.33 24.05
CA THR A 534 -1.34 24.22 24.09
C THR A 534 -0.66 25.41 24.78
N ARG A 535 -1.34 26.58 24.84
CA ARG A 535 -0.84 27.78 25.52
C ARG A 535 -0.72 27.61 27.03
N ASN A 536 -1.66 26.87 27.63
CA ASN A 536 -1.74 26.63 29.08
C ASN A 536 -1.12 25.29 29.50
N TRP A 537 -0.52 24.55 28.56
CA TRP A 537 0.18 23.30 28.87
C TRP A 537 1.53 23.59 29.53
N ARG A 538 1.84 22.84 30.58
CA ARG A 538 3.11 22.90 31.34
C ARG A 538 3.82 21.56 31.21
N TYR A 539 5.14 21.54 31.39
CA TYR A 539 5.91 20.29 31.35
C TYR A 539 5.44 19.26 32.39
N THR A 540 4.95 19.71 33.55
CA THR A 540 4.35 18.85 34.58
C THR A 540 3.02 18.22 34.16
N ASP A 541 2.40 18.72 33.09
CA ASP A 541 1.17 18.14 32.52
C ASP A 541 1.52 17.07 31.44
N ASN A 542 2.81 16.76 31.23
CA ASN A 542 3.28 15.68 30.35
C ASN A 542 3.29 14.34 31.12
N PRO A 543 2.47 13.35 30.74
CA PRO A 543 2.49 12.05 31.42
C PRO A 543 3.66 11.17 30.97
N LEU A 544 4.37 11.54 29.89
CA LEU A 544 5.53 10.80 29.41
C LEU A 544 6.76 11.11 30.27
N THR A 545 7.36 10.07 30.84
CA THR A 545 8.58 10.16 31.66
C THR A 545 9.68 9.29 31.06
N HIS A 546 10.93 9.75 31.21
CA HIS A 546 12.10 8.92 30.93
C HIS A 546 12.40 8.04 32.14
N TYR A 547 12.93 6.84 31.93
CA TYR A 547 13.31 5.93 33.02
C TYR A 547 14.78 6.05 33.42
N GLU A 548 15.63 6.61 32.55
CA GLU A 548 17.06 6.83 32.80
C GLU A 548 17.51 8.11 32.09
N GLU A 549 18.41 8.85 32.73
CA GLU A 549 19.08 10.05 32.21
C GLU A 549 20.60 9.86 32.33
N ILE A 550 21.33 10.13 31.25
CA ILE A 550 22.79 9.97 31.19
C ILE A 550 23.39 11.27 30.66
N LEU A 551 24.40 11.79 31.36
CA LEU A 551 25.19 12.93 30.91
C LEU A 551 26.57 12.46 30.46
N ILE A 552 26.92 12.75 29.21
CA ILE A 552 28.27 12.58 28.66
C ILE A 552 28.93 13.96 28.63
N ARG A 553 30.18 14.04 29.08
CA ARG A 553 30.98 15.26 29.06
C ARG A 553 32.14 15.08 28.09
N GLY A 554 32.36 16.07 27.24
CA GLY A 554 33.42 16.07 26.23
C GLY A 554 33.53 17.43 25.56
N ASP A 555 34.04 17.46 24.33
CA ASP A 555 34.08 18.68 23.49
C ASP A 555 32.67 19.28 23.36
N GLU A 556 31.66 18.41 23.27
CA GLU A 556 30.25 18.77 23.39
C GLU A 556 29.63 17.89 24.48
N ASN A 557 28.87 18.48 25.40
CA ASN A 557 28.14 17.69 26.40
C ASN A 557 26.87 17.11 25.76
N VAL A 558 26.51 15.88 26.13
CA VAL A 558 25.29 15.23 25.64
C VAL A 558 24.41 14.83 26.80
N LEU A 559 23.17 15.33 26.81
CA LEU A 559 22.12 14.87 27.69
C LEU A 559 21.29 13.81 26.96
N ILE A 560 21.37 12.57 27.45
CA ILE A 560 20.61 11.44 26.92
C ILE A 560 19.46 11.13 27.87
N ARG A 561 18.28 10.91 27.30
CA ARG A 561 17.11 10.38 28.04
C ARG A 561 16.56 9.16 27.35
N LEU A 562 16.29 8.14 28.16
CA LEU A 562 15.79 6.86 27.71
C LEU A 562 14.29 6.72 28.03
N PHE A 563 13.53 6.38 27.00
CA PHE A 563 12.08 6.18 27.05
C PHE A 563 11.73 4.78 26.58
N GLU A 564 10.58 4.28 27.02
CA GLU A 564 10.04 2.99 26.62
C GLU A 564 8.56 3.19 26.22
N ILE A 565 8.19 2.71 25.03
CA ILE A 565 6.83 2.87 24.46
C ILE A 565 6.25 1.58 23.90
#